data_AF-A0AAJ7DTH7-F1
#
_entry.id   AF-A0AAJ7DTH7-F1
#
_cell.length_a   1.000
_cell.length_b   1.000
_cell.length_c   1.000
_cell.angle_alpha   90.00
_cell.angle_beta   90.00
_cell.angle_gamma   90.00
#
_symmetry.space_group_name_H-M   'P 1'
#
loop_
_entity.id
_entity.type
_entity.pdbx_description
1 polymer ?
#
loop_
_entity_poly.entity_id
_entity_poly.type
_entity_poly.pdbx_seq_one_letter_code
_entity_poly.pdbx_strand_id
1 'polypeptide(L)'
;VNTQGENIADNGGIKEAYFAYNEWEGRNGPEPRLPGLHYTSQQMFWISSASIWCNKYRPEALKGRVIVDVHSPGEFRVIGPLSNMAEFSRDFNCPSDSSMNPTKKCSVW
;
A
#
# COMPACT_ATOMS: atom_id res chain seq x y z
N VAL A 1 -8.53 12.55 -16.23
CA VAL A 1 -7.72 11.93 -15.17
C VAL A 1 -7.04 10.71 -15.77
N ASN A 2 -5.71 10.72 -15.92
CA ASN A 2 -4.97 9.60 -16.47
C ASN A 2 -3.86 9.22 -15.48
N THR A 3 -4.15 8.24 -14.61
CA THR A 3 -3.23 7.79 -13.56
C THR A 3 -2.81 6.34 -13.70
N GLN A 4 -3.21 5.68 -14.79
CA GLN A 4 -3.09 4.23 -14.93
C GLN A 4 -1.63 3.74 -14.85
N GLY A 5 -0.70 4.39 -15.54
CA GLY A 5 0.72 3.98 -15.53
C GLY A 5 1.31 3.99 -14.12
N GLU A 6 1.13 5.08 -13.39
CA GLU A 6 1.61 5.21 -12.00
C GLU A 6 0.87 4.28 -11.04
N ASN A 7 -0.42 4.04 -11.24
CA ASN A 7 -1.16 3.07 -10.42
C ASN A 7 -0.65 1.64 -10.65
N ILE A 8 -0.30 1.27 -11.89
CA ILE A 8 0.31 -0.03 -12.20
C ILE A 8 1.67 -0.13 -11.52
N ALA A 9 2.47 0.94 -11.56
CA ALA A 9 3.77 1.01 -10.89
C ALA A 9 3.63 0.85 -9.37
N ASP A 10 2.66 1.51 -8.73
CA ASP A 10 2.41 1.38 -7.29
C ASP A 10 2.03 -0.04 -6.90
N ASN A 11 1.14 -0.69 -7.66
CA ASN A 11 0.72 -2.07 -7.40
C ASN A 11 1.89 -3.05 -7.56
N GLY A 12 2.65 -2.93 -8.65
CA GLY A 12 3.81 -3.81 -8.90
C GLY A 12 4.93 -3.57 -7.88
N GLY A 13 5.29 -2.31 -7.65
CA GLY A 13 6.40 -1.95 -6.77
C GLY A 13 6.19 -2.42 -5.33
N ILE A 14 5.00 -2.23 -4.76
CA ILE A 14 4.75 -2.66 -3.38
C ILE A 14 4.69 -4.20 -3.27
N LYS A 15 4.17 -4.88 -4.29
CA LYS A 15 4.11 -6.34 -4.36
C LYS A 15 5.51 -6.94 -4.33
N GLU A 16 6.38 -6.50 -5.24
CA GLU A 16 7.76 -6.99 -5.31
C GLU A 16 8.55 -6.64 -4.04
N ALA A 17 8.37 -5.44 -3.49
CA ALA A 17 9.02 -5.05 -2.25
C ALA A 17 8.61 -5.92 -1.05
N TYR A 18 7.32 -6.28 -0.94
CA TYR A 18 6.82 -7.13 0.14
C TYR A 18 7.35 -8.56 0.04
N PHE A 19 7.39 -9.12 -1.18
CA PHE A 19 7.95 -10.46 -1.39
C PHE A 19 9.46 -10.48 -1.15
N ALA A 20 10.20 -9.47 -1.60
CA ALA A 20 11.62 -9.33 -1.31
C ALA A 20 11.88 -9.24 0.20
N TYR A 21 11.05 -8.51 0.95
CA TYR A 21 11.15 -8.42 2.40
C TYR A 21 10.95 -9.78 3.08
N ASN A 22 9.91 -10.51 2.71
CA ASN A 22 9.65 -11.84 3.28
C ASN A 22 10.73 -12.87 2.92
N GLU A 23 11.29 -12.80 1.70
CA GLU A 23 12.41 -13.65 1.30
C GLU A 23 13.66 -13.33 2.12
N TRP A 24 13.93 -12.04 2.36
CA TRP A 24 15.01 -11.61 3.22
C TRP A 24 14.80 -12.07 4.67
N GLU A 25 13.60 -11.92 5.22
CA GLU A 25 13.26 -12.40 6.58
C GLU A 25 13.42 -13.92 6.69
N GLY A 26 13.00 -14.68 5.67
CA GLY A 26 13.18 -16.13 5.63
C GLY A 26 14.64 -16.58 5.64
N ARG A 27 15.56 -15.76 5.11
CA ARG A 27 17.01 -16.04 5.10
C ARG A 27 17.72 -15.58 6.37
N ASN A 28 17.28 -14.48 6.97
CA ASN A 28 17.99 -13.80 8.05
C ASN A 28 17.32 -13.98 9.43
N GLY A 29 16.10 -14.53 9.45
CA GLY A 29 15.25 -14.56 10.64
C GLY A 29 14.44 -13.27 10.81
N PRO A 30 13.44 -13.29 11.71
CA PRO A 30 12.59 -12.13 11.98
C PRO A 30 13.36 -11.00 12.68
N GLU A 31 13.04 -9.77 12.30
CA GLU A 31 13.54 -8.58 12.99
C GLU A 31 12.90 -8.40 14.39
N PRO A 32 13.61 -7.77 15.34
CA PRO A 32 13.00 -7.35 16.59
C PRO A 32 11.86 -6.35 16.35
N ARG A 33 10.78 -6.47 17.12
CA ARG A 33 9.68 -5.51 17.05
C ARG A 33 10.11 -4.14 17.58
N LEU A 34 9.56 -3.08 16.97
CA LEU A 34 9.82 -1.72 17.40
C LEU A 34 9.24 -1.47 18.81
N PRO A 35 10.00 -0.80 19.71
CA PRO A 35 9.53 -0.50 21.05
C PRO A 35 8.33 0.46 21.02
N GLY A 36 7.33 0.18 21.86
CA GLY A 36 6.12 1.01 21.96
C GLY A 36 5.07 0.75 20.87
N LEU A 37 5.32 -0.17 19.94
CA LEU A 37 4.38 -0.55 18.89
C LEU A 37 4.03 -2.05 18.99
N HIS A 38 2.76 -2.38 18.77
CA HIS A 38 2.25 -3.75 18.85
C HIS A 38 1.98 -4.36 17.47
N TYR A 39 2.88 -4.09 16.52
CA TYR A 39 2.78 -4.59 15.14
C TYR A 39 3.83 -5.65 14.86
N THR A 40 3.49 -6.60 14.00
CA THR A 40 4.49 -7.53 13.42
C THR A 40 5.35 -6.79 12.40
N SER A 41 6.47 -7.42 12.03
CA SER A 41 7.35 -6.97 10.94
C SER A 41 6.58 -6.73 9.63
N GLN A 42 5.70 -7.65 9.25
CA GLN A 42 4.85 -7.52 8.06
C GLN A 42 3.84 -6.37 8.18
N GLN A 43 3.18 -6.21 9.33
CA GLN A 43 2.30 -5.06 9.56
C GLN A 43 3.07 -3.74 9.52
N MET A 44 4.30 -3.70 10.06
CA MET A 44 5.17 -2.53 10.01
C MET A 44 5.63 -2.19 8.59
N PHE A 45 5.87 -3.18 7.72
CA PHE A 45 6.14 -2.95 6.31
C PHE A 45 5.00 -2.12 5.67
N TRP A 46 3.76 -2.56 5.87
CA TRP A 46 2.59 -1.87 5.31
C TRP A 46 2.42 -0.47 5.92
N ILE A 47 2.57 -0.33 7.24
CA ILE A 47 2.49 0.98 7.93
C ILE A 47 3.55 1.94 7.38
N SER A 48 4.80 1.47 7.24
CA SER A 48 5.88 2.26 6.67
C SER A 48 5.57 2.69 5.24
N SER A 49 5.14 1.77 4.38
CA SER A 49 4.77 2.06 3.00
C SER A 49 3.65 3.10 2.88
N ALA A 50 2.62 3.01 3.74
CA ALA A 50 1.50 3.94 3.75
C ALA A 50 1.93 5.33 4.25
N SER A 51 2.79 5.37 5.27
CA SER A 51 3.26 6.62 5.89
C SER A 51 4.04 7.53 4.94
N ILE A 52 4.69 6.98 3.91
CA ILE A 52 5.37 7.74 2.85
C ILE A 52 4.39 8.66 2.12
N TRP A 53 3.12 8.25 2.03
CA TRP A 53 2.07 8.97 1.32
C TRP A 53 1.21 9.88 2.22
N CYS A 54 1.54 10.00 3.51
CA CYS A 54 0.83 10.89 4.42
C CYS A 54 0.90 12.35 3.94
N ASN A 55 -0.23 12.87 3.48
CA ASN A 55 -0.34 14.25 3.04
C ASN A 55 -1.73 14.85 3.26
N LYS A 56 -1.83 16.17 3.09
CA LYS A 56 -3.09 16.89 3.13
C LYS A 56 -3.06 18.02 2.11
N TYR A 57 -4.11 18.11 1.31
CA TYR A 57 -4.24 19.13 0.28
C TYR A 57 -5.26 20.20 0.67
N ARG A 58 -5.05 21.43 0.21
CA ARG A 58 -6.13 22.42 0.14
C ARG A 58 -7.12 22.00 -0.96
N PRO A 59 -8.43 22.23 -0.80
CA PRO A 59 -9.44 21.81 -1.79
C PRO A 59 -9.14 22.29 -3.22
N GLU A 60 -8.67 23.53 -3.37
CA GLU A 60 -8.37 24.13 -4.66
C GLU A 60 -7.16 23.47 -5.33
N ALA A 61 -6.13 23.17 -4.53
CA ALA A 61 -4.93 22.48 -4.99
C ALA A 61 -5.25 21.04 -5.40
N LEU A 62 -6.09 20.33 -4.64
CA LEU A 62 -6.53 18.98 -4.99
C LEU A 62 -7.31 18.97 -6.31
N LYS A 63 -8.22 19.92 -6.50
CA LYS A 63 -8.99 20.05 -7.75
C LYS A 63 -8.08 20.25 -8.97
N GLY A 64 -7.08 21.12 -8.85
CA GLY A 64 -6.08 21.30 -9.91
C GLY A 64 -5.28 20.03 -10.16
N ARG A 65 -4.79 19.39 -9.10
CA ARG A 65 -3.93 18.20 -9.17
C ARG A 65 -4.63 17.01 -9.83
N VAL A 66 -5.89 16.74 -9.51
CA VAL A 66 -6.67 15.64 -10.12
C VAL A 66 -6.76 15.77 -11.66
N ILE A 67 -6.68 16.99 -12.18
CA ILE A 67 -6.77 17.25 -13.62
C ILE A 67 -5.42 17.05 -14.33
N VAL A 68 -4.32 17.50 -13.72
CA VAL A 68 -3.01 17.62 -14.39
C VAL A 68 -1.96 16.61 -13.93
N ASP A 69 -2.07 16.07 -12.72
CA ASP A 69 -1.11 15.12 -12.17
C ASP A 69 -1.38 13.72 -12.70
N VAL A 70 -0.31 13.03 -13.08
CA VAL A 70 -0.33 11.63 -13.54
C VAL A 70 -0.40 10.65 -12.36
N HIS A 71 -0.19 11.13 -11.13
CA HIS A 71 -0.32 10.32 -9.93
C HIS A 71 -1.69 10.49 -9.28
N SER A 72 -2.22 9.39 -8.76
CA SER A 72 -3.37 9.46 -7.85
C SER A 72 -3.00 10.25 -6.58
N PRO A 73 -3.96 10.92 -5.91
CA PRO A 73 -3.71 11.53 -4.60
C PRO A 73 -3.19 10.51 -3.58
N GLY A 74 -2.38 10.96 -2.62
CA GLY A 74 -1.66 10.10 -1.68
C GLY A 74 -2.52 9.02 -1.01
N GLU A 75 -3.69 9.39 -0.50
CA GLU A 75 -4.66 8.46 0.09
C GLU A 75 -5.02 7.30 -0.85
N PHE A 76 -5.25 7.58 -2.14
CA PHE A 76 -5.60 6.55 -3.13
C PHE A 76 -4.40 5.74 -3.61
N ARG A 77 -3.17 6.30 -3.51
CA ARG A 77 -1.91 5.54 -3.69
C ARG A 77 -1.62 4.59 -2.53
N VAL A 78 -2.33 4.70 -1.42
CA VAL A 78 -2.34 3.69 -0.34
C VAL A 78 -3.49 2.72 -0.54
N ILE A 79 -4.73 3.23 -0.57
CA ILE A 79 -5.93 2.39 -0.60
C ILE A 79 -5.94 1.46 -1.82
N GLY A 80 -5.64 1.98 -3.01
CA GLY A 80 -5.67 1.21 -4.25
C GLY A 80 -4.76 -0.02 -4.22
N PRO A 81 -3.43 0.15 -4.18
CA PRO A 81 -2.51 -0.99 -4.23
C PRO A 81 -2.64 -1.91 -3.01
N LEU A 82 -2.84 -1.39 -1.79
CA LEU A 82 -2.95 -2.26 -0.61
C LEU A 82 -4.23 -3.11 -0.62
N SER A 83 -5.35 -2.59 -1.14
CA SER A 83 -6.59 -3.35 -1.28
C SER A 83 -6.50 -4.46 -2.34
N ASN A 84 -5.60 -4.31 -3.32
CA ASN A 84 -5.35 -5.33 -4.35
C ASN A 84 -4.44 -6.47 -3.86
N MET A 85 -3.78 -6.32 -2.72
CA MET A 85 -2.89 -7.34 -2.15
C MET A 85 -3.66 -8.25 -1.18
N ALA A 86 -3.55 -9.56 -1.36
CA ALA A 86 -4.16 -10.52 -0.42
C ALA A 86 -3.34 -10.60 0.88
N GLU A 87 -2.04 -10.37 0.77
CA GLU A 87 -1.06 -10.34 1.84
C GLU A 87 -1.38 -9.24 2.85
N PHE A 88 -1.68 -8.02 2.38
CA PHE A 88 -2.13 -6.94 3.24
C PHE A 88 -3.39 -7.33 4.03
N SER A 89 -4.39 -7.87 3.32
CA SER A 89 -5.65 -8.29 3.96
C SER A 89 -5.42 -9.40 4.99
N ARG A 90 -4.50 -10.34 4.74
CA ARG A 90 -4.11 -11.39 5.68
C ARG A 90 -3.38 -10.81 6.91
N ASP A 91 -2.39 -9.96 6.69
CA ASP A 91 -1.52 -9.45 7.77
C ASP A 91 -2.29 -8.55 8.76
N PHE A 92 -3.37 -7.91 8.31
CA PHE A 92 -4.29 -7.13 9.16
C PHE A 92 -5.60 -7.86 9.50
N ASN A 93 -5.77 -9.13 9.10
CA ASN A 93 -7.01 -9.90 9.27
C ASN A 93 -8.27 -9.13 8.79
N CYS A 94 -8.19 -8.50 7.62
CA CYS A 94 -9.30 -7.76 7.04
C CYS A 94 -10.46 -8.72 6.67
N PRO A 95 -11.70 -8.47 7.13
CA PRO A 95 -12.86 -9.26 6.74
C PRO A 95 -13.05 -9.30 5.22
N SER A 96 -13.55 -10.42 4.71
CA SER A 96 -13.93 -10.54 3.30
C SER A 96 -14.94 -9.46 2.91
N ASP A 97 -14.74 -8.86 1.73
CA ASP A 97 -15.59 -7.80 1.18
C ASP A 97 -15.60 -6.49 1.98
N SER A 98 -14.67 -6.32 2.93
CA SER A 98 -14.39 -5.02 3.53
C SER A 98 -13.72 -4.08 2.52
N SER A 99 -13.75 -2.77 2.78
CA SER A 99 -13.20 -1.76 1.87
C SER A 99 -11.74 -2.01 1.47
N MET A 100 -10.94 -2.58 2.37
CA MET A 100 -9.52 -2.92 2.14
C MET A 100 -9.29 -4.40 1.76
N ASN A 101 -10.35 -5.18 1.60
CA ASN A 101 -10.30 -6.56 1.11
C ASN A 101 -11.46 -6.83 0.12
N PRO A 102 -11.52 -6.10 -0.99
CA PRO A 102 -12.53 -6.31 -2.01
C PRO A 102 -12.38 -7.69 -2.66
N THR A 103 -13.51 -8.28 -3.05
CA THR A 103 -13.54 -9.57 -3.75
C THR A 103 -12.84 -9.54 -5.11
N LYS A 104 -12.93 -8.42 -5.82
CA LYS A 104 -12.22 -8.19 -7.09
C LYS A 104 -10.94 -7.40 -6.82
N LYS A 105 -9.80 -8.05 -7.01
CA LYS A 105 -8.46 -7.44 -6.90
C LYS A 105 -7.85 -7.31 -8.28
N CYS A 106 -7.24 -6.17 -8.58
CA CYS A 106 -6.51 -5.96 -9.83
C CYS A 106 -5.07 -6.47 -9.67
N SER A 107 -4.57 -7.26 -10.63
CA SER A 107 -3.17 -7.69 -10.69
C SER A 107 -2.71 -7.64 -12.14
N VAL A 108 -1.50 -7.14 -12.36
CA VAL A 108 -0.89 -7.08 -13.71
C VAL A 108 0.38 -7.93 -13.72
N TRP A 109 1.28 -7.61 -12.81
CA TRP A 109 2.50 -8.37 -12.48
C TRP A 109 2.23 -9.23 -11.26
#